data_AF-A0AAD8YLD3-F1
#
_entry.id   AF-A0AAD8YLD3-F1
#
_cell.length_a   1.000
_cell.length_b   1.000
_cell.length_c   1.000
_cell.angle_alpha   90.00
_cell.angle_beta   90.00
_cell.angle_gamma   90.00
#
_symmetry.space_group_name_H-M   'P 1'
#
loop_
_entity.id
_entity.type
_entity.pdbx_description
1 polymer ?
#
loop_
_entity_poly.entity_id
_entity_poly.type
_entity_poly.pdbx_seq_one_letter_code
_entity_poly.pdbx_strand_id
1 'polypeptide(L)'
;MKISGIVCAFLLLEATSAFAPTKTNSKNHHLTIMRSTSSANTCPKTGNPLPNLPIPDPLLSLTPGTWAYDTMSRRLNDDILQRTYKENEDVFNSPSFATALERFNKLRSELDDAANTKLRHVQFESTDGRSADVVAREEAEWKSIMQPYIDNGDTWLSAPWLVTEFYAYRRLIEALGYYDKSNSDTFMYDPFLVAKRAGLLSSVNSAENMLEKIVSLPNTKEGVALAAAFALWGNKWTCLYGPPIVKMHRLMCLSTF
;
A
#
# COMPACT_ATOMS: atom_id res chain seq x y z
N MET A 1 -6.95 52.71 31.18
CA MET A 1 -5.84 53.31 30.40
C MET A 1 -4.53 52.83 30.99
N LYS A 2 -3.60 52.40 30.12
CA LYS A 2 -2.32 51.70 30.34
C LYS A 2 -2.36 50.17 30.25
N ILE A 3 -1.57 49.72 29.28
CA ILE A 3 -1.35 48.42 28.69
C ILE A 3 -0.23 47.73 29.50
N SER A 4 -0.39 46.45 29.77
CA SER A 4 0.66 45.53 30.21
C SER A 4 0.52 44.31 29.28
N GLY A 5 1.46 43.91 28.43
CA GLY A 5 2.91 43.97 28.56
C GLY A 5 3.44 42.59 28.96
N ILE A 6 3.15 41.53 28.19
CA ILE A 6 3.82 40.23 28.34
C ILE A 6 4.47 39.85 27.02
N VAL A 7 5.77 39.66 27.14
CA VAL A 7 6.80 39.50 26.13
C VAL A 7 6.75 38.08 25.55
N CYS A 8 6.82 38.03 24.23
CA CYS A 8 7.15 36.85 23.44
C CYS A 8 8.62 36.46 23.67
N ALA A 9 8.88 35.22 24.07
CA ALA A 9 10.24 34.66 24.08
C ALA A 9 10.21 33.17 23.76
N PHE A 10 10.61 32.88 22.51
CA PHE A 10 11.44 31.76 22.07
C PHE A 10 11.70 30.62 23.07
N LEU A 11 11.26 29.41 22.72
CA LEU A 11 11.97 28.17 23.05
C LEU A 11 12.05 27.28 21.82
N LEU A 12 13.15 27.42 21.10
CA LEU A 12 13.79 26.35 20.33
C LEU A 12 14.24 25.30 21.36
N LEU A 13 13.78 24.06 21.23
CA LEU A 13 14.36 22.92 21.94
C LEU A 13 15.03 22.00 20.92
N GLU A 14 16.35 22.05 20.93
CA GLU A 14 17.23 21.06 20.31
C GLU A 14 17.01 19.69 20.94
N ALA A 15 16.86 18.66 20.12
CA ALA A 15 17.05 17.27 20.53
C ALA A 15 18.34 16.77 19.86
N THR A 16 19.48 16.97 20.52
CA THR A 16 20.76 16.39 20.14
C THR A 16 21.01 15.07 20.85
N SER A 17 21.49 14.11 20.05
CA SER A 17 22.28 12.94 20.39
C SER A 17 21.74 11.93 21.41
N ALA A 18 21.16 10.85 20.90
CA ALA A 18 21.27 9.54 21.53
C ALA A 18 21.28 8.46 20.45
N PHE A 19 22.35 8.38 19.64
CA PHE A 19 22.82 7.17 18.95
C PHE A 19 24.11 7.53 18.21
N ALA A 20 25.23 7.48 18.92
CA ALA A 20 26.55 7.43 18.31
C ALA A 20 27.13 6.02 18.50
N PRO A 21 27.60 5.33 17.45
CA PRO A 21 28.26 4.04 17.59
C PRO A 21 29.75 4.25 17.92
N THR A 22 30.23 3.56 18.95
CA THR A 22 31.64 3.48 19.31
C THR A 22 32.38 2.51 18.37
N LYS A 23 33.45 2.98 17.73
CA LYS A 23 34.55 2.16 17.17
C LYS A 23 35.49 1.81 18.36
N THR A 24 36.13 0.66 18.55
CA THR A 24 36.71 -0.39 17.69
C THR A 24 36.86 -1.69 18.50
N ASN A 25 36.83 -2.87 17.86
CA ASN A 25 37.94 -3.82 17.96
C ASN A 25 37.90 -4.83 16.82
N SER A 26 38.99 -4.88 16.05
CA SER A 26 39.15 -5.72 14.87
C SER A 26 39.50 -7.14 15.27
N LYS A 27 38.64 -8.10 14.94
CA LYS A 27 39.00 -9.51 14.80
C LYS A 27 38.57 -9.95 13.41
N ASN A 28 39.56 -10.33 12.61
CA ASN A 28 39.41 -10.83 11.24
C ASN A 28 38.44 -12.02 11.21
N HIS A 29 37.22 -11.78 10.72
CA HIS A 29 36.38 -12.83 10.19
C HIS A 29 36.29 -12.65 8.68
N HIS A 30 36.91 -13.59 7.97
CA HIS A 30 36.83 -13.74 6.53
C HIS A 30 35.36 -13.99 6.15
N LEU A 31 34.65 -12.93 5.73
CA LEU A 31 33.29 -13.02 5.21
C LEU A 31 33.35 -13.62 3.80
N THR A 32 33.09 -14.92 3.72
CA THR A 32 32.78 -15.60 2.47
C THR A 32 31.53 -14.96 1.87
N ILE A 33 31.70 -14.26 0.74
CA ILE A 33 30.59 -13.75 -0.08
C ILE A 33 29.85 -14.97 -0.64
N MET A 34 28.74 -15.34 -0.01
CA MET A 34 27.77 -16.27 -0.57
C MET A 34 27.05 -15.55 -1.71
N ARG A 35 27.49 -15.84 -2.92
CA ARG A 35 26.78 -15.54 -4.17
C ARG A 35 25.42 -16.24 -4.09
N SER A 36 24.33 -15.46 -4.01
CA SER A 36 22.97 -15.99 -4.13
C SER A 36 22.77 -16.52 -5.54
N THR A 37 23.07 -17.80 -5.74
CA THR A 37 22.53 -18.57 -6.86
C THR A 37 21.07 -18.83 -6.56
N SER A 38 20.20 -18.45 -7.50
CA SER A 38 18.77 -18.75 -7.59
C SER A 38 18.36 -20.01 -6.81
N SER A 39 17.88 -19.83 -5.58
CA SER A 39 17.31 -20.89 -4.77
C SER A 39 15.90 -21.17 -5.30
N ALA A 40 15.83 -22.17 -6.19
CA ALA A 40 14.60 -22.83 -6.56
C ALA A 40 13.85 -23.31 -5.31
N ASN A 41 12.59 -22.91 -5.19
CA ASN A 41 11.48 -23.60 -4.53
C ASN A 41 11.83 -24.44 -3.28
N THR A 42 11.93 -23.79 -2.12
CA THR A 42 11.83 -24.44 -0.81
C THR A 42 10.36 -24.69 -0.45
N CYS A 43 9.68 -25.53 -1.23
CA CYS A 43 8.54 -26.30 -0.71
C CYS A 43 9.08 -27.66 -0.24
N PRO A 44 8.79 -28.11 0.98
CA PRO A 44 9.16 -29.46 1.41
C PRO A 44 8.49 -30.45 0.46
N LYS A 45 9.30 -31.23 -0.28
CA LYS A 45 8.84 -32.32 -1.13
C LYS A 45 8.26 -33.41 -0.23
N THR A 46 7.01 -33.27 0.16
CA THR A 46 6.22 -34.41 0.60
C THR A 46 6.13 -35.35 -0.62
N GLY A 47 6.30 -36.66 -0.43
CA GLY A 47 6.27 -37.65 -1.51
C GLY A 47 4.90 -37.82 -2.20
N ASN A 48 4.02 -36.83 -2.04
CA ASN A 48 2.72 -36.78 -2.70
C ASN A 48 2.93 -36.17 -4.10
N PRO A 49 2.43 -36.82 -5.17
CA PRO A 49 2.48 -36.23 -6.49
C PRO A 49 1.78 -34.87 -6.47
N LEU A 50 2.41 -33.86 -7.09
CA LEU A 50 1.81 -32.55 -7.25
C LEU A 50 0.44 -32.74 -7.93
N PRO A 51 -0.64 -32.13 -7.40
CA PRO A 51 -1.94 -32.23 -8.02
C PRO A 51 -1.85 -31.71 -9.46
N ASN A 52 -2.11 -32.57 -10.44
CA ASN A 52 -2.09 -32.26 -11.87
C ASN A 52 -3.42 -31.61 -12.30
N LEU A 53 -3.89 -30.63 -11.52
CA LEU A 53 -5.05 -29.84 -11.86
C LEU A 53 -4.60 -28.61 -12.65
N PRO A 54 -5.33 -28.21 -13.71
CA PRO A 54 -5.03 -26.97 -14.41
C PRO A 54 -5.18 -25.80 -13.44
N ILE A 55 -4.29 -24.81 -13.59
CA ILE A 55 -4.40 -23.54 -12.85
C ILE A 55 -5.74 -22.89 -13.25
N PRO A 56 -6.57 -22.45 -12.29
CA PRO A 56 -7.84 -21.81 -12.62
C PRO A 56 -7.62 -20.51 -13.39
N ASP A 57 -8.61 -20.14 -14.20
CA ASP A 57 -8.56 -18.91 -14.97
C ASP A 57 -8.44 -17.68 -14.06
N PRO A 58 -7.77 -16.60 -14.52
CA PRO A 58 -7.68 -15.37 -13.76
C PRO A 58 -9.05 -14.77 -13.46
N LEU A 59 -9.20 -14.19 -12.26
CA LEU A 59 -10.43 -13.50 -11.88
C LEU A 59 -10.57 -12.20 -12.69
N LEU A 60 -11.65 -12.10 -13.47
CA LEU A 60 -11.99 -10.92 -14.27
C LEU A 60 -13.07 -10.06 -13.57
N SER A 61 -13.26 -8.84 -14.05
CA SER A 61 -14.22 -7.88 -13.48
C SER A 61 -15.46 -7.70 -14.38
N LEU A 62 -15.87 -8.75 -15.09
CA LEU A 62 -16.96 -8.70 -16.09
C LEU A 62 -18.35 -9.04 -15.53
N THR A 63 -18.45 -9.68 -14.37
CA THR A 63 -19.73 -10.19 -13.84
C THR A 63 -20.34 -9.22 -12.82
N PRO A 64 -21.45 -8.52 -13.13
CA PRO A 64 -22.11 -7.63 -12.19
C PRO A 64 -22.49 -8.34 -10.88
N GLY A 65 -22.37 -7.62 -9.76
CA GLY A 65 -22.63 -8.16 -8.42
C GLY A 65 -21.46 -8.92 -7.80
N THR A 66 -20.40 -9.22 -8.56
CA THR A 66 -19.14 -9.72 -7.98
C THR A 66 -18.34 -8.58 -7.36
N TRP A 67 -17.49 -8.94 -6.39
CA TRP A 67 -16.60 -7.96 -5.75
C TRP A 67 -15.58 -7.36 -6.72
N ALA A 68 -15.05 -8.15 -7.67
CA ALA A 68 -14.11 -7.68 -8.69
C ALA A 68 -14.77 -6.63 -9.60
N TYR A 69 -16.00 -6.92 -10.07
CA TYR A 69 -16.79 -5.97 -10.83
C TYR A 69 -17.02 -4.67 -10.05
N ASP A 70 -17.59 -4.72 -8.83
CA ASP A 70 -17.85 -3.51 -8.04
C ASP A 70 -16.56 -2.72 -7.73
N THR A 71 -15.44 -3.43 -7.55
CA THR A 71 -14.15 -2.79 -7.30
C THR A 71 -13.68 -1.98 -8.50
N MET A 72 -13.68 -2.59 -9.70
CA MET A 72 -13.17 -1.93 -10.90
C MET A 72 -14.16 -0.96 -11.55
N SER A 73 -15.47 -1.22 -11.46
CA SER A 73 -16.49 -0.39 -12.10
C SER A 73 -16.89 0.83 -11.27
N ARG A 74 -16.60 0.83 -9.96
CA ARG A 74 -17.10 1.87 -9.04
C ARG A 74 -16.08 2.24 -7.97
N ARG A 75 -15.70 1.30 -7.09
CA ARG A 75 -14.96 1.64 -5.85
C ARG A 75 -13.62 2.32 -6.14
N LEU A 76 -12.91 1.89 -7.18
CA LEU A 76 -11.63 2.47 -7.53
C LEU A 76 -11.76 3.98 -7.84
N ASN A 77 -12.71 4.39 -8.67
CA ASN A 77 -12.93 5.79 -9.01
C ASN A 77 -13.68 6.55 -7.91
N ASP A 78 -14.86 6.07 -7.54
CA ASP A 78 -15.85 6.81 -6.75
C ASP A 78 -15.53 6.83 -5.25
N ASP A 79 -14.85 5.78 -4.77
CA ASP A 79 -14.50 5.68 -3.35
C ASP A 79 -13.03 6.02 -3.11
N ILE A 80 -12.11 5.38 -3.83
CA ILE A 80 -10.67 5.47 -3.56
C ILE A 80 -10.11 6.78 -4.14
N LEU A 81 -10.14 6.95 -5.47
CA LEU A 81 -9.57 8.15 -6.10
C LEU A 81 -10.31 9.42 -5.69
N GLN A 82 -11.64 9.37 -5.60
CA GLN A 82 -12.41 10.52 -5.13
C GLN A 82 -12.09 10.91 -3.68
N ARG A 83 -11.83 9.93 -2.79
CA ARG A 83 -11.39 10.23 -1.41
C ARG A 83 -9.97 10.80 -1.42
N THR A 84 -9.07 10.23 -2.20
CA THR A 84 -7.71 10.76 -2.38
C THR A 84 -7.73 12.22 -2.82
N TYR A 85 -8.61 12.59 -3.77
CA TYR A 85 -8.79 13.99 -4.14
C TYR A 85 -9.30 14.84 -2.97
N LYS A 86 -10.38 14.42 -2.29
CA LYS A 86 -10.99 15.17 -1.19
C LYS A 86 -10.03 15.41 -0.02
N GLU A 87 -9.22 14.42 0.33
CA GLU A 87 -8.25 14.52 1.42
C GLU A 87 -7.06 15.44 1.10
N ASN A 88 -6.83 15.73 -0.18
CA ASN A 88 -5.71 16.53 -0.67
C ASN A 88 -6.16 17.73 -1.51
N GLU A 89 -7.41 18.18 -1.33
CA GLU A 89 -8.06 19.16 -2.21
C GLU A 89 -7.28 20.47 -2.31
N ASP A 90 -6.74 20.95 -1.19
CA ASP A 90 -5.93 22.18 -1.13
C ASP A 90 -4.67 22.09 -2.01
N VAL A 91 -4.02 20.92 -2.03
CA VAL A 91 -2.80 20.69 -2.80
C VAL A 91 -3.14 20.50 -4.28
N PHE A 92 -4.17 19.72 -4.58
CA PHE A 92 -4.60 19.45 -5.96
C PHE A 92 -5.07 20.71 -6.68
N ASN A 93 -5.71 21.64 -5.97
CA ASN A 93 -6.15 22.92 -6.52
C ASN A 93 -5.04 23.99 -6.57
N SER A 94 -3.82 23.66 -6.15
CA SER A 94 -2.69 24.59 -6.23
C SER A 94 -2.18 24.71 -7.68
N PRO A 95 -1.65 25.87 -8.10
CA PRO A 95 -1.16 26.06 -9.46
C PRO A 95 -0.04 25.07 -9.87
N SER A 96 0.78 24.61 -8.92
CA SER A 96 1.86 23.66 -9.20
C SER A 96 1.37 22.24 -9.46
N PHE A 97 0.15 21.91 -9.03
CA PHE A 97 -0.50 20.63 -9.30
C PHE A 97 -1.39 20.64 -10.53
N ALA A 98 -1.56 21.76 -11.24
CA ALA A 98 -2.53 21.89 -12.33
C ALA A 98 -2.39 20.78 -13.40
N THR A 99 -1.17 20.50 -13.86
CA THR A 99 -0.89 19.42 -14.84
C THR A 99 -1.17 18.03 -14.26
N ALA A 100 -0.84 17.81 -12.99
CA ALA A 100 -1.10 16.55 -12.31
C ALA A 100 -2.61 16.32 -12.13
N LEU A 101 -3.36 17.37 -11.78
CA LEU A 101 -4.81 17.34 -11.65
C LEU A 101 -5.49 17.05 -13.00
N GLU A 102 -5.00 17.63 -14.10
CA GLU A 102 -5.50 17.31 -15.45
C GLU A 102 -5.34 15.82 -15.78
N ARG A 103 -4.13 15.29 -15.58
CA ARG A 103 -3.83 13.85 -15.82
C ARG A 103 -4.64 12.95 -14.89
N PHE A 104 -4.82 13.36 -13.63
CA PHE A 104 -5.63 12.65 -12.65
C PHE A 104 -7.11 12.60 -13.07
N ASN A 105 -7.68 13.72 -13.51
CA ASN A 105 -9.06 13.76 -14.00
C ASN A 105 -9.23 12.92 -15.27
N LYS A 106 -8.23 12.89 -16.15
CA LYS A 106 -8.21 11.99 -17.31
C LYS A 106 -8.22 10.51 -16.91
N LEU A 107 -7.41 10.12 -15.91
CA LEU A 107 -7.45 8.76 -15.36
C LEU A 107 -8.83 8.43 -14.79
N ARG A 108 -9.45 9.38 -14.07
CA ARG A 108 -10.79 9.19 -13.55
C ARG A 108 -11.84 9.04 -14.65
N SER A 109 -11.76 9.80 -15.74
CA SER A 109 -12.67 9.63 -16.88
C SER A 109 -12.48 8.29 -17.59
N GLU A 110 -11.24 7.79 -17.68
CA GLU A 110 -10.95 6.44 -18.20
C GLU A 110 -11.59 5.35 -17.34
N LEU A 111 -11.61 5.51 -16.02
CA LEU A 111 -12.21 4.56 -15.08
C LEU A 111 -13.74 4.70 -14.96
N ASP A 112 -14.28 5.89 -15.20
CA ASP A 112 -15.73 6.10 -15.32
C ASP A 112 -16.31 5.30 -16.50
N ASP A 113 -15.54 5.24 -17.60
CA ASP A 113 -15.82 4.40 -18.77
C ASP A 113 -14.96 3.12 -18.78
N ALA A 114 -14.79 2.48 -17.62
CA ALA A 114 -13.93 1.29 -17.45
C ALA A 114 -14.29 0.13 -18.40
N ALA A 115 -15.57 -0.01 -18.74
CA ALA A 115 -16.05 -1.09 -19.60
C ALA A 115 -15.57 -0.95 -21.06
N ASN A 116 -15.42 0.29 -21.56
CA ASN A 116 -15.11 0.55 -22.96
C ASN A 116 -13.68 1.08 -23.17
N THR A 117 -13.08 1.70 -22.16
CA THR A 117 -11.74 2.26 -22.25
C THR A 117 -10.68 1.16 -22.36
N LYS A 118 -9.92 1.20 -23.45
CA LYS A 118 -8.83 0.25 -23.73
C LYS A 118 -7.60 0.54 -22.90
N LEU A 119 -6.92 -0.52 -22.47
CA LEU A 119 -5.66 -0.40 -21.74
C LEU A 119 -4.55 0.14 -22.65
N ARG A 120 -3.58 0.83 -22.03
CA ARG A 120 -2.41 1.39 -22.71
C ARG A 120 -1.13 1.15 -21.94
N HIS A 121 0.02 1.33 -22.59
CA HIS A 121 1.30 1.32 -21.86
C HIS A 121 1.41 2.50 -20.87
N VAL A 122 2.13 2.26 -19.78
CA VAL A 122 2.53 3.30 -18.82
C VAL A 122 3.49 4.25 -19.52
N GLN A 123 3.32 5.55 -19.27
CA GLN A 123 4.22 6.56 -19.83
C GLN A 123 5.32 6.90 -18.82
N PHE A 124 6.54 7.02 -19.33
CA PHE A 124 7.72 7.41 -18.56
C PHE A 124 8.22 8.75 -19.12
N GLU A 125 8.38 9.73 -18.24
CA GLU A 125 8.79 11.08 -18.61
C GLU A 125 10.32 11.17 -18.66
N SER A 126 10.86 11.98 -19.56
CA SER A 126 12.31 12.26 -19.62
C SER A 126 12.84 12.98 -18.36
N THR A 127 11.93 13.56 -17.58
CA THR A 127 12.23 14.27 -16.33
C THR A 127 12.22 13.34 -15.10
N ASP A 128 12.14 12.01 -15.28
CA ASP A 128 12.24 11.07 -14.17
C ASP A 128 13.55 11.31 -13.35
N GLY A 129 13.40 11.40 -12.04
CA GLY A 129 14.48 11.62 -11.07
C GLY A 129 15.29 10.39 -10.70
N ARG A 130 14.83 9.21 -11.11
CA ARG A 130 15.51 7.93 -10.84
C ARG A 130 16.61 7.68 -11.87
N SER A 131 17.42 6.66 -11.61
CA SER A 131 18.48 6.26 -12.54
C SER A 131 17.90 5.60 -13.79
N ALA A 132 18.55 5.81 -14.94
CA ALA A 132 18.06 5.35 -16.24
C ALA A 132 17.90 3.81 -16.31
N ASP A 133 18.74 3.06 -15.60
CA ASP A 133 18.65 1.59 -15.51
C ASP A 133 17.40 1.12 -14.76
N VAL A 134 16.99 1.84 -13.72
CA VAL A 134 15.77 1.55 -12.95
C VAL A 134 14.53 1.83 -13.80
N VAL A 135 14.51 2.97 -14.49
CA VAL A 135 13.42 3.36 -15.38
C VAL A 135 13.27 2.38 -16.53
N ALA A 136 14.37 2.05 -17.23
CA ALA A 136 14.34 1.11 -18.34
C ALA A 136 13.90 -0.30 -17.93
N ARG A 137 14.32 -0.77 -16.75
CA ARG A 137 13.87 -2.05 -16.20
C ARG A 137 12.36 -2.04 -15.93
N GLU A 138 11.87 -1.03 -15.22
CA GLU A 138 10.45 -0.92 -14.90
C GLU A 138 9.59 -0.78 -16.16
N GLU A 139 10.04 0.00 -17.13
CA GLU A 139 9.35 0.14 -18.43
C GLU A 139 9.25 -1.20 -19.15
N ALA A 140 10.35 -1.97 -19.21
CA ALA A 140 10.35 -3.30 -19.82
C ALA A 140 9.42 -4.28 -19.09
N GLU A 141 9.41 -4.27 -17.76
CA GLU A 141 8.54 -5.11 -16.92
C GLU A 141 7.06 -4.78 -17.16
N TRP A 142 6.67 -3.50 -17.07
CA TRP A 142 5.28 -3.08 -17.30
C TRP A 142 4.85 -3.30 -18.74
N LYS A 143 5.74 -3.08 -19.71
CA LYS A 143 5.46 -3.40 -21.11
C LYS A 143 5.16 -4.89 -21.26
N SER A 144 6.02 -5.76 -20.73
CA SER A 144 5.83 -7.22 -20.81
C SER A 144 4.55 -7.69 -20.12
N ILE A 145 4.20 -7.12 -18.96
CA ILE A 145 2.99 -7.50 -18.23
C ILE A 145 1.73 -7.06 -18.99
N MET A 146 1.74 -5.85 -19.56
CA MET A 146 0.55 -5.27 -20.18
C MET A 146 0.37 -5.66 -21.65
N GLN A 147 1.44 -6.04 -22.36
CA GLN A 147 1.42 -6.33 -23.80
C GLN A 147 0.30 -7.31 -24.20
N PRO A 148 0.08 -8.45 -23.52
CA PRO A 148 -0.94 -9.41 -23.94
C PRO A 148 -2.36 -8.82 -23.90
N TYR A 149 -2.64 -7.98 -22.90
CA TYR A 149 -3.97 -7.37 -22.72
C TYR A 149 -4.19 -6.21 -23.69
N ILE A 150 -3.13 -5.45 -23.99
CA ILE A 150 -3.19 -4.36 -24.97
C ILE A 150 -3.40 -4.91 -26.38
N ASP A 151 -2.66 -5.96 -26.76
CA ASP A 151 -2.77 -6.58 -28.08
C ASP A 151 -4.14 -7.23 -28.31
N ASN A 152 -4.74 -7.77 -27.25
CA ASN A 152 -6.10 -8.30 -27.26
C ASN A 152 -7.18 -7.19 -27.24
N GLY A 153 -6.79 -5.94 -27.03
CA GLY A 153 -7.72 -4.82 -26.89
C GLY A 153 -8.59 -4.95 -25.64
N ASP A 154 -8.04 -5.44 -24.53
CA ASP A 154 -8.75 -5.51 -23.25
C ASP A 154 -9.03 -4.12 -22.66
N THR A 155 -10.06 -4.06 -21.84
CA THR A 155 -10.48 -2.87 -21.09
C THR A 155 -10.17 -3.05 -19.60
N TRP A 156 -10.50 -2.06 -18.79
CA TRP A 156 -10.32 -2.14 -17.34
C TRP A 156 -11.15 -3.26 -16.69
N LEU A 157 -12.23 -3.73 -17.33
CA LEU A 157 -13.06 -4.82 -16.80
C LEU A 157 -12.70 -6.20 -17.36
N SER A 158 -12.22 -6.29 -18.60
CA SER A 158 -11.95 -7.58 -19.26
C SER A 158 -10.59 -8.18 -18.94
N ALA A 159 -9.60 -7.35 -18.59
CA ALA A 159 -8.31 -7.85 -18.12
C ALA A 159 -8.40 -8.40 -16.67
N PRO A 160 -7.43 -9.23 -16.23
CA PRO A 160 -7.42 -9.77 -14.88
C PRO A 160 -7.47 -8.70 -13.80
N TRP A 161 -8.40 -8.84 -12.85
CA TRP A 161 -8.69 -7.85 -11.81
C TRP A 161 -7.42 -7.39 -11.07
N LEU A 162 -6.58 -8.35 -10.67
CA LEU A 162 -5.33 -8.06 -9.97
C LEU A 162 -4.39 -7.16 -10.80
N VAL A 163 -4.26 -7.46 -12.10
CA VAL A 163 -3.41 -6.68 -13.01
C VAL A 163 -3.96 -5.26 -13.16
N THR A 164 -5.27 -5.13 -13.40
CA THR A 164 -5.92 -3.83 -13.59
C THR A 164 -5.90 -2.98 -12.33
N GLU A 165 -6.00 -3.58 -11.14
CA GLU A 165 -5.93 -2.87 -9.87
C GLU A 165 -4.53 -2.30 -9.61
N PHE A 166 -3.47 -3.11 -9.77
CA PHE A 166 -2.09 -2.61 -9.65
C PHE A 166 -1.76 -1.59 -10.74
N TYR A 167 -2.21 -1.83 -11.97
CA TYR A 167 -2.05 -0.90 -13.07
C TYR A 167 -2.72 0.45 -12.80
N ALA A 168 -3.91 0.47 -12.19
CA ALA A 168 -4.57 1.71 -11.79
C ALA A 168 -3.74 2.53 -10.80
N TYR A 169 -3.17 1.89 -9.77
CA TYR A 169 -2.28 2.58 -8.84
C TYR A 169 -1.01 3.07 -9.53
N ARG A 170 -0.43 2.30 -10.45
CA ARG A 170 0.73 2.76 -11.21
C ARG A 170 0.40 3.95 -12.11
N ARG A 171 -0.79 3.96 -12.72
CA ARG A 171 -1.33 5.07 -13.52
C ARG A 171 -1.63 6.30 -12.67
N LEU A 172 -2.02 6.13 -11.40
CA LEU A 172 -2.14 7.24 -10.45
C LEU A 172 -0.78 7.88 -10.19
N ILE A 173 0.27 7.07 -9.94
CA ILE A 173 1.64 7.56 -9.75
C ILE A 173 2.17 8.28 -11.00
N GLU A 174 1.83 7.78 -12.20
CA GLU A 174 2.10 8.45 -13.48
C GLU A 174 1.37 9.80 -13.56
N ALA A 175 0.06 9.82 -13.26
CA ALA A 175 -0.78 11.01 -13.36
C ALA A 175 -0.31 12.13 -12.43
N LEU A 176 0.14 11.77 -11.23
CA LEU A 176 0.66 12.73 -10.25
C LEU A 176 2.05 13.26 -10.60
N GLY A 177 2.77 12.66 -11.54
CA GLY A 177 4.16 13.05 -11.80
C GLY A 177 5.09 12.73 -10.64
N TYR A 178 4.84 11.63 -9.92
CA TYR A 178 5.56 11.27 -8.69
C TYR A 178 7.09 11.23 -8.85
N TYR A 179 7.58 10.83 -10.02
CA TYR A 179 9.00 10.77 -10.31
C TYR A 179 9.53 11.97 -11.09
N ASP A 180 8.70 12.96 -11.42
CA ASP A 180 9.10 14.13 -12.19
C ASP A 180 9.93 15.09 -11.33
N LYS A 181 11.25 15.10 -11.52
CA LYS A 181 12.15 15.99 -10.76
C LYS A 181 12.04 17.46 -11.16
N SER A 182 11.39 17.75 -12.29
CA SER A 182 11.27 19.13 -12.79
C SER A 182 10.24 19.94 -12.00
N ASN A 183 9.31 19.27 -11.31
CA ASN A 183 8.32 19.88 -10.43
C ASN A 183 8.51 19.39 -8.99
N SER A 184 9.04 20.26 -8.13
CA SER A 184 9.33 19.94 -6.73
C SER A 184 8.11 19.59 -5.89
N ASP A 185 6.94 20.10 -6.25
CA ASP A 185 5.73 19.96 -5.44
C ASP A 185 5.07 18.59 -5.66
N THR A 186 5.18 18.04 -6.87
CA THR A 186 4.69 16.70 -7.21
C THR A 186 5.75 15.61 -7.01
N PHE A 187 7.03 15.97 -7.04
CA PHE A 187 8.12 15.01 -6.88
C PHE A 187 8.05 14.31 -5.52
N MET A 188 7.96 12.98 -5.56
CA MET A 188 7.80 12.09 -4.40
C MET A 188 6.56 12.36 -3.54
N TYR A 189 5.55 13.06 -4.06
CA TYR A 189 4.33 13.37 -3.34
C TYR A 189 3.46 12.12 -3.14
N ASP A 190 3.22 11.75 -1.87
CA ASP A 190 2.41 10.58 -1.52
C ASP A 190 0.94 10.97 -1.27
N PRO A 191 0.01 10.66 -2.20
CA PRO A 191 -1.38 11.08 -2.10
C PRO A 191 -2.15 10.33 -0.99
N PHE A 192 -1.60 9.24 -0.46
CA PHE A 192 -2.22 8.45 0.62
C PHE A 192 -1.64 8.79 1.99
N LEU A 193 -0.71 9.74 2.09
CA LEU A 193 -0.05 10.09 3.35
C LEU A 193 -1.06 10.58 4.39
N VAL A 194 -2.04 11.39 3.99
CA VAL A 194 -3.08 11.94 4.88
C VAL A 194 -3.91 10.79 5.48
N ALA A 195 -4.47 9.91 4.64
CA ALA A 195 -5.19 8.71 5.08
C ALA A 195 -4.35 7.83 6.01
N LYS A 196 -3.08 7.57 5.65
CA LYS A 196 -2.19 6.72 6.45
C LYS A 196 -1.93 7.31 7.83
N ARG A 197 -1.70 8.62 7.92
CA ARG A 197 -1.53 9.32 9.20
C ARG A 197 -2.81 9.30 10.02
N ALA A 198 -3.97 9.57 9.42
CA ALA A 198 -5.25 9.50 10.12
C ALA A 198 -5.56 8.09 10.66
N GLY A 199 -5.30 7.06 9.85
CA GLY A 199 -5.44 5.65 10.25
C GLY A 199 -4.49 5.26 11.38
N LEU A 200 -3.24 5.75 11.35
CA LEU A 200 -2.28 5.53 12.43
C LEU A 200 -2.73 6.23 13.73
N LEU A 201 -3.04 7.52 13.67
CA LEU A 201 -3.44 8.34 14.82
C LEU A 201 -4.68 7.79 15.51
N SER A 202 -5.69 7.37 14.74
CA SER A 202 -6.91 6.75 15.29
C SER A 202 -6.66 5.39 15.95
N SER A 203 -5.56 4.72 15.61
CA SER A 203 -5.25 3.37 16.10
C SER A 203 -4.25 3.35 17.27
N VAL A 204 -3.61 4.48 17.61
CA VAL A 204 -2.57 4.56 18.67
C VAL A 204 -3.08 3.98 19.99
N ASN A 205 -4.22 4.45 20.49
CA ASN A 205 -4.77 3.98 21.76
C ASN A 205 -5.09 2.47 21.76
N SER A 206 -5.51 1.91 20.63
CA SER A 206 -5.74 0.46 20.50
C SER A 206 -4.42 -0.30 20.47
N ALA A 207 -3.43 0.23 19.74
CA ALA A 207 -2.12 -0.36 19.59
C ALA A 207 -1.34 -0.40 20.91
N GLU A 208 -1.36 0.67 21.71
CA GLU A 208 -0.69 0.73 23.03
C GLU A 208 -1.20 -0.38 23.96
N ASN A 209 -2.52 -0.51 24.10
CA ASN A 209 -3.15 -1.56 24.90
C ASN A 209 -2.81 -2.99 24.44
N MET A 210 -2.53 -3.18 23.14
CA MET A 210 -2.14 -4.47 22.59
C MET A 210 -0.64 -4.73 22.78
N LEU A 211 0.20 -3.71 22.58
CA LEU A 211 1.65 -3.81 22.74
C LEU A 211 2.06 -4.11 24.18
N GLU A 212 1.39 -3.49 25.16
CA GLU A 212 1.58 -3.81 26.58
C GLU A 212 1.33 -5.31 26.87
N LYS A 213 0.29 -5.87 26.25
CA LYS A 213 -0.06 -7.29 26.43
C LYS A 213 0.92 -8.21 25.72
N ILE A 214 1.40 -7.84 24.53
CA ILE A 214 2.35 -8.64 23.75
C ILE A 214 3.64 -8.93 24.53
N VAL A 215 4.16 -7.93 25.26
CA VAL A 215 5.37 -8.10 26.09
C VAL A 215 5.15 -9.14 27.20
N SER A 216 3.93 -9.28 27.69
CA SER A 216 3.56 -10.24 28.73
C SER A 216 3.17 -11.62 28.20
N LEU A 217 3.11 -11.81 26.87
CA LEU A 217 2.70 -13.11 26.31
C LEU A 217 3.79 -14.16 26.53
N PRO A 218 3.42 -15.36 27.04
CA PRO A 218 4.38 -16.43 27.18
C PRO A 218 4.80 -16.93 25.80
N ASN A 219 6.05 -17.37 25.66
CA ASN A 219 6.54 -18.02 24.43
C ASN A 219 6.04 -19.48 24.33
N THR A 220 4.72 -19.65 24.39
CA THR A 220 4.01 -20.91 24.17
C THR A 220 3.22 -20.85 22.87
N LYS A 221 2.72 -21.99 22.43
CA LYS A 221 1.87 -22.09 21.24
C LYS A 221 0.67 -21.14 21.30
N GLU A 222 0.09 -20.98 22.48
CA GLU A 222 -1.06 -20.10 22.75
C GLU A 222 -0.68 -18.63 22.66
N GLY A 223 0.50 -18.25 23.19
CA GLY A 223 1.01 -16.89 23.07
C GLY A 223 1.32 -16.50 21.62
N VAL A 224 1.93 -17.42 20.85
CA VAL A 224 2.17 -17.22 19.41
C VAL A 224 0.86 -17.16 18.62
N ALA A 225 -0.11 -18.02 18.93
CA ALA A 225 -1.43 -17.99 18.29
C ALA A 225 -2.16 -16.67 18.55
N LEU A 226 -2.05 -16.13 19.77
CA LEU A 226 -2.64 -14.84 20.12
C LEU A 226 -1.93 -13.68 19.42
N ALA A 227 -0.59 -13.70 19.34
CA ALA A 227 0.17 -12.72 18.57
C ALA A 227 -0.15 -12.77 17.07
N ALA A 228 -0.31 -13.98 16.51
CA ALA A 228 -0.72 -14.18 15.13
C ALA A 228 -2.15 -13.67 14.88
N ALA A 229 -3.07 -13.88 15.83
CA ALA A 229 -4.41 -13.31 15.76
C ALA A 229 -4.36 -11.77 15.76
N PHE A 230 -3.55 -11.15 16.62
CA PHE A 230 -3.38 -9.69 16.61
C PHE A 230 -2.84 -9.18 15.26
N ALA A 231 -1.86 -9.86 14.67
CA ALA A 231 -1.32 -9.51 13.36
C ALA A 231 -2.34 -9.70 12.23
N LEU A 232 -3.16 -10.75 12.29
CA LEU A 232 -4.17 -11.05 11.27
C LEU A 232 -5.26 -9.99 11.18
N TRP A 233 -5.72 -9.49 12.33
CA TRP A 233 -6.87 -8.58 12.39
C TRP A 233 -6.48 -7.10 12.46
N GLY A 234 -5.26 -6.78 12.91
CA GLY A 234 -4.72 -5.42 12.97
C GLY A 234 -5.71 -4.40 13.55
N ASN A 235 -5.87 -3.28 12.86
CA ASN A 235 -6.73 -2.16 13.28
C ASN A 235 -8.25 -2.46 13.21
N LYS A 236 -8.66 -3.70 12.87
CA LYS A 236 -10.06 -4.15 12.91
C LYS A 236 -10.42 -4.90 14.19
N TRP A 237 -9.49 -5.07 15.11
CA TRP A 237 -9.68 -5.83 16.35
C TRP A 237 -10.62 -5.16 17.39
N THR A 238 -10.88 -3.84 17.30
CA THR A 238 -11.31 -3.06 18.49
C THR A 238 -12.82 -2.87 18.75
N CYS A 239 -13.77 -3.34 17.95
CA CYS A 239 -15.20 -3.07 18.27
C CYS A 239 -15.92 -4.12 19.13
N LEU A 240 -15.35 -5.30 19.38
CA LEU A 240 -16.05 -6.39 20.09
C LEU A 240 -15.64 -6.63 21.55
N TYR A 241 -14.60 -5.95 22.05
CA TYR A 241 -14.01 -6.23 23.37
C TYR A 241 -13.66 -4.95 24.14
N GLY A 242 -14.65 -4.35 24.81
CA GLY A 242 -14.39 -3.59 26.05
C GLY A 242 -14.00 -4.54 27.20
N PRO A 243 -13.34 -4.09 28.30
CA PRO A 243 -12.87 -5.01 29.32
C PRO A 243 -13.97 -5.34 30.36
N PRO A 244 -13.86 -6.47 31.11
CA PRO A 244 -12.93 -7.59 30.96
C PRO A 244 -13.60 -8.97 30.76
N ILE A 245 -12.91 -9.82 29.98
CA ILE A 245 -12.61 -11.23 30.30
C ILE A 245 -13.77 -12.06 30.88
N VAL A 246 -14.87 -12.30 30.15
CA VAL A 246 -15.68 -13.54 30.27
C VAL A 246 -16.57 -13.66 29.03
N LYS A 247 -16.11 -14.27 27.91
CA LYS A 247 -17.03 -14.91 26.93
C LYS A 247 -16.40 -15.65 25.75
N MET A 248 -15.12 -16.01 25.79
CA MET A 248 -14.55 -16.83 24.69
C MET A 248 -14.99 -18.31 24.73
N HIS A 249 -15.73 -18.74 25.75
CA HIS A 249 -16.20 -20.13 25.89
C HIS A 249 -17.60 -20.43 25.30
N ARG A 250 -18.29 -19.44 24.69
CA ARG A 250 -19.70 -19.64 24.26
C ARG A 250 -20.03 -19.38 22.79
N LEU A 251 -19.08 -18.97 21.95
CA LEU A 251 -19.36 -18.66 20.54
C LEU A 251 -18.86 -19.69 19.53
N MET A 252 -18.22 -20.79 19.96
CA MET A 252 -17.90 -21.93 19.06
C MET A 252 -18.96 -23.05 19.04
N CYS A 253 -20.11 -22.90 19.71
CA CYS A 253 -21.13 -23.95 19.82
C CYS A 253 -22.48 -23.65 19.16
N LEU A 254 -22.63 -22.56 18.41
CA LEU A 254 -23.90 -22.24 17.72
C LEU A 254 -23.67 -21.93 16.24
N SER A 255 -23.23 -22.96 15.52
CA SER A 255 -23.47 -23.12 14.09
C SER A 255 -23.59 -24.61 13.79
N THR A 256 -24.61 -25.22 14.40
CA THR A 256 -25.23 -26.44 13.91
C THR A 256 -26.73 -26.17 13.90
N PHE A 257 -27.38 -26.54 12.80
CA PHE A 257 -28.72 -26.18 12.30
C PHE A 257 -28.77 -24.94 11.43
#